data_AF-A0A7Y7NEQ4-F1
#
_entry.id   AF-A0A7Y7NEQ4-F1
#
_cell.length_a   1.000
_cell.length_b   1.000
_cell.length_c   1.000
_cell.angle_alpha   90.00
_cell.angle_beta   90.00
_cell.angle_gamma   90.00
#
_symmetry.space_group_name_H-M   'P 1'
#
loop_
_entity.id
_entity.type
_entity.pdbx_description
1 polymer ?
#
loop_
_entity_poly.entity_id
_entity_poly.type
_entity_poly.pdbx_seq_one_letter_code
_entity_poly.pdbx_strand_id
1 'polypeptide(L)'
;MESHELVWLAVFVPIVGAFLLPLMGAVSKGGRNLCAFALVGFSLLCSCLLLSPVLHGESVSLSLPFLAGNNLFLADRLAVFMAIVSSLVGAVIVLYSMGYINHYKNQNEYYFIVVLFLGSMMGIVYSANLILIYLFWEITAIACWRLIGFFREKTCVLRADKAFLVTGFGAFVMLIGFVMLYDQYGSFDLQVIKTASAVHPVA
;
A
#
# COMPACT_ATOMS: atom_id res chain seq x y z
N MET A 1 1.44 -6.78 21.63
CA MET A 1 1.85 -5.97 20.46
C MET A 1 1.15 -4.65 20.64
N GLU A 2 1.92 -3.57 20.69
CA GLU A 2 1.32 -2.25 20.79
C GLU A 2 0.58 -1.93 19.48
N SER A 3 -0.49 -1.16 19.56
CA SER A 3 -1.36 -0.89 18.41
C SER A 3 -0.60 -0.19 17.26
N HIS A 4 0.42 0.60 17.58
CA HIS A 4 1.26 1.27 16.60
C HIS A 4 2.19 0.30 15.83
N GLU A 5 2.65 -0.78 16.48
CA GLU A 5 3.48 -1.81 15.83
C GLU A 5 2.67 -2.59 14.79
N LEU A 6 1.38 -2.81 15.05
CA LEU A 6 0.49 -3.52 14.12
C LEU A 6 0.35 -2.78 12.79
N VAL A 7 0.33 -1.45 12.80
CA VAL A 7 0.26 -0.65 11.56
C VAL A 7 1.54 -0.80 10.75
N TRP A 8 2.72 -0.69 11.39
CA TRP A 8 4.00 -0.93 10.74
C TRP A 8 4.08 -2.33 10.14
N LEU A 9 3.69 -3.33 10.91
CA LEU A 9 3.74 -4.72 10.48
C LEU A 9 2.77 -4.97 9.32
N ALA A 10 1.56 -4.42 9.35
CA ALA A 10 0.60 -4.56 8.27
C ALA A 10 1.11 -4.03 6.92
N VAL A 11 1.89 -2.94 6.94
CA VAL A 11 2.45 -2.28 5.75
C VAL A 11 3.78 -2.90 5.30
N PHE A 12 4.76 -3.03 6.20
CA PHE A 12 6.13 -3.37 5.81
C PHE A 12 6.36 -4.86 5.68
N VAL A 13 5.64 -5.72 6.41
CA VAL A 13 5.77 -7.17 6.27
C VAL A 13 5.45 -7.66 4.85
N PRO A 14 4.33 -7.27 4.20
CA PRO A 14 4.10 -7.67 2.81
C PRO A 14 5.12 -7.05 1.85
N ILE A 15 5.54 -5.78 2.04
CA ILE A 15 6.53 -5.14 1.16
C ILE A 15 7.88 -5.86 1.22
N VAL A 16 8.43 -6.04 2.41
CA VAL A 16 9.72 -6.73 2.61
C VAL A 16 9.59 -8.21 2.26
N GLY A 17 8.49 -8.83 2.68
CA GLY A 17 8.17 -10.23 2.39
C GLY A 17 8.04 -10.50 0.88
N ALA A 18 7.58 -9.53 0.09
CA ALA A 18 7.52 -9.66 -1.36
C ALA A 18 8.91 -9.97 -1.93
N PHE A 19 9.97 -9.29 -1.49
CA PHE A 19 11.35 -9.52 -1.96
C PHE A 19 11.86 -10.93 -1.64
N LEU A 20 11.29 -11.60 -0.64
CA LEU A 20 11.62 -13.00 -0.32
C LEU A 20 10.93 -13.99 -1.26
N LEU A 21 9.82 -13.62 -1.91
CA LEU A 21 9.04 -14.55 -2.76
C LEU A 21 9.81 -15.06 -3.98
N PRO A 22 10.60 -14.25 -4.71
CA PRO A 22 11.45 -14.76 -5.79
C PRO A 22 12.48 -15.78 -5.29
N LEU A 23 13.07 -15.57 -4.11
CA LEU A 23 14.03 -16.48 -3.49
C LEU A 23 13.36 -17.80 -3.10
N MET A 24 12.20 -17.74 -2.45
CA MET A 24 11.42 -18.93 -2.09
C MET A 24 10.90 -19.68 -3.31
N GLY A 25 10.52 -18.96 -4.36
CA GLY A 25 10.11 -19.52 -5.63
C GLY A 25 11.24 -20.19 -6.43
N ALA A 26 12.50 -19.89 -6.12
CA ALA A 26 13.65 -20.62 -6.65
C ALA A 26 13.81 -22.00 -6.00
N VAL A 27 13.38 -22.16 -4.74
CA VAL A 27 13.42 -23.43 -4.01
C VAL A 27 12.18 -24.28 -4.29
N SER A 28 10.98 -23.71 -4.17
CA SER A 28 9.73 -24.45 -4.37
C SER A 28 8.55 -23.53 -4.75
N LYS A 29 7.83 -23.91 -5.81
CA LYS A 29 6.59 -23.24 -6.24
C LYS A 29 5.48 -23.25 -5.17
N GLY A 30 5.32 -24.37 -4.45
CA GLY A 30 4.31 -24.52 -3.39
C GLY A 30 4.61 -23.61 -2.19
N GLY A 31 5.85 -23.67 -1.69
CA GLY A 31 6.36 -22.77 -0.66
C GLY A 31 6.17 -21.28 -0.96
N ARG A 32 6.45 -20.83 -2.19
CA ARG A 32 6.17 -19.44 -2.61
C ARG A 32 4.69 -19.08 -2.50
N ASN A 33 3.80 -19.94 -3.00
CA ASN A 33 2.36 -19.67 -2.95
C ASN A 33 1.85 -19.60 -1.50
N LEU A 34 2.29 -20.53 -0.66
CA LEU A 34 1.94 -20.52 0.76
C LEU A 34 2.45 -19.25 1.45
N CYS A 35 3.69 -18.83 1.18
CA CYS A 35 4.25 -17.62 1.75
C CYS A 35 3.57 -16.34 1.25
N ALA A 36 3.23 -16.27 -0.04
CA ALA A 36 2.45 -15.14 -0.56
C ALA A 36 1.09 -15.05 0.16
N PHE A 37 0.40 -16.17 0.34
CA PHE A 37 -0.86 -16.21 1.07
C PHE A 37 -0.70 -15.86 2.55
N ALA A 38 0.37 -16.35 3.19
CA ALA A 38 0.68 -16.03 4.58
C ALA A 38 0.99 -14.54 4.78
N LEU A 39 1.73 -13.90 3.88
CA LEU A 39 2.03 -12.46 3.94
C LEU A 39 0.76 -11.62 3.84
N VAL A 40 -0.12 -11.96 2.90
CA VAL A 40 -1.41 -11.27 2.73
C VAL A 40 -2.33 -11.53 3.93
N GLY A 41 -2.42 -12.78 4.38
CA GLY A 41 -3.19 -13.17 5.56
C GLY A 41 -2.68 -12.51 6.84
N PHE A 42 -1.37 -12.27 6.94
CA PHE A 42 -0.78 -11.54 8.05
C PHE A 42 -1.23 -10.06 8.07
N SER A 43 -1.19 -9.37 6.93
CA SER A 43 -1.72 -7.99 6.85
C SER A 43 -3.22 -7.92 7.17
N LEU A 44 -4.01 -8.91 6.73
CA LEU A 44 -5.43 -9.02 7.08
C LEU A 44 -5.62 -9.24 8.59
N LEU A 45 -4.83 -10.14 9.19
CA LEU A 45 -4.87 -10.40 10.63
C LEU A 45 -4.53 -9.13 11.42
N CYS A 46 -3.45 -8.43 11.08
CA CYS A 46 -3.09 -7.17 11.72
C CYS A 46 -4.22 -6.12 11.60
N SER A 47 -4.83 -6.01 10.43
CA SER A 47 -5.96 -5.09 10.19
C SER A 47 -7.19 -5.46 11.04
N CYS A 48 -7.49 -6.75 11.19
CA CYS A 48 -8.57 -7.23 12.06
C CYS A 48 -8.27 -6.99 13.55
N LEU A 49 -7.01 -7.16 13.99
CA LEU A 49 -6.61 -6.88 15.36
C LEU A 49 -6.70 -5.38 15.70
N LEU A 50 -6.46 -4.50 14.71
CA LEU A 50 -6.64 -3.06 14.83
C LEU A 50 -8.11 -2.61 14.92
N LEU A 51 -9.07 -3.49 14.61
CA LEU A 51 -10.49 -3.16 14.68
C LEU A 51 -10.96 -2.89 16.11
N SER A 52 -10.53 -3.70 17.07
CA SER A 52 -10.90 -3.54 18.48
C SER A 52 -10.50 -2.17 19.06
N PRO A 53 -9.23 -1.74 19.01
CA PRO A 53 -8.82 -0.45 19.59
C PRO A 53 -9.51 0.75 18.90
N VAL A 54 -9.64 0.70 17.58
CA VAL A 54 -10.23 1.80 16.79
C VAL A 54 -11.75 1.93 17.01
N LEU A 55 -12.44 0.84 17.33
CA LEU A 55 -13.86 0.87 17.74
C LEU A 55 -14.04 1.49 19.13
N HIS A 56 -13.12 1.25 20.07
CA HIS A 56 -13.11 1.88 21.40
C HIS A 56 -12.74 3.37 21.37
N GLY A 57 -12.43 3.92 20.20
CA GLY A 57 -12.16 5.35 20.01
C GLY A 57 -10.68 5.72 20.11
N GLU A 58 -9.78 4.73 20.19
CA GLU A 58 -8.34 5.00 20.12
C GLU A 58 -7.95 5.28 18.67
N SER A 59 -7.36 6.46 18.44
CA SER A 59 -6.68 6.76 17.18
C SER A 59 -5.20 6.47 17.37
N VAL A 60 -4.70 5.49 16.61
CA VAL A 60 -3.30 5.08 16.70
C VAL A 60 -2.53 5.94 15.71
N SER A 61 -1.84 6.95 16.23
CA SER A 61 -0.91 7.77 15.45
C SER A 61 0.51 7.33 15.74
N LEU A 62 1.32 7.24 14.71
CA LEU A 62 2.75 7.03 14.86
C LEU A 62 3.52 8.19 14.23
N SER A 63 4.23 8.90 15.09
CA SER A 63 5.10 10.01 14.72
C SER A 63 6.55 9.57 14.93
N LEU A 64 7.40 9.71 13.90
CA LEU A 64 8.85 9.53 14.08
C LEU A 64 9.49 10.90 14.35
N PRO A 65 10.22 11.08 15.47
CA PRO A 65 10.78 12.37 15.84
C PRO A 65 11.83 12.91 14.84
N PHE A 66 12.46 12.03 14.05
CA PHE A 66 13.43 12.43 13.01
C PHE A 66 12.80 13.18 11.83
N LEU A 67 11.49 12.99 11.57
CA LEU A 67 10.73 13.65 10.52
C LEU A 67 9.89 14.82 11.08
N ALA A 68 10.54 15.65 11.92
CA ALA A 68 10.03 16.93 12.43
C ALA A 68 8.56 16.88 12.92
N GLY A 69 8.22 15.92 13.79
CA GLY A 69 6.91 15.89 14.44
C GLY A 69 5.72 15.56 13.52
N ASN A 70 5.96 15.07 12.30
CA ASN A 70 4.88 14.67 11.40
C ASN A 70 4.38 13.26 11.75
N ASN A 71 3.07 13.09 11.86
CA ASN A 71 2.46 11.76 11.88
C ASN A 71 2.70 11.08 10.54
N LEU A 72 3.31 9.90 10.57
CA LEU A 72 3.60 9.13 9.38
C LEU A 72 2.45 8.19 9.06
N PHE A 73 1.91 7.55 10.09
CA PHE A 73 0.77 6.65 9.97
C PHE A 73 -0.32 7.00 10.97
N LEU A 74 -1.57 6.84 10.54
CA LEU A 74 -2.75 7.00 11.35
C LEU A 74 -3.71 5.85 11.03
N ALA A 75 -4.05 5.06 12.04
CA ALA A 75 -5.14 4.09 11.94
C ALA A 75 -6.40 4.68 12.58
N ASP A 76 -7.27 5.22 11.73
CA ASP A 76 -8.64 5.59 12.10
C ASP A 76 -9.65 4.52 11.63
N ARG A 77 -10.94 4.71 11.96
CA ARG A 77 -12.00 3.75 11.63
C ARG A 77 -12.10 3.49 10.13
N LEU A 78 -11.89 4.53 9.32
CA LEU A 78 -11.94 4.44 7.87
C LEU A 78 -10.72 3.70 7.32
N ALA A 79 -9.52 4.00 7.80
CA ALA A 79 -8.29 3.35 7.40
C ALA A 79 -8.33 1.84 7.72
N VAL A 80 -8.74 1.45 8.93
CA VAL A 80 -8.86 0.04 9.29
C VAL A 80 -9.90 -0.67 8.42
N PHE A 81 -11.04 -0.05 8.16
CA PHE A 81 -12.05 -0.61 7.26
C PHE A 81 -11.48 -0.84 5.84
N MET A 82 -10.83 0.18 5.26
CA MET A 82 -10.21 0.07 3.93
C MET A 82 -9.09 -0.97 3.89
N ALA A 83 -8.30 -1.08 4.96
CA ALA A 83 -7.23 -2.07 5.07
C ALA A 83 -7.78 -3.50 5.12
N ILE A 84 -8.85 -3.76 5.88
CA ILE A 84 -9.52 -5.07 5.91
C ILE A 84 -10.07 -5.42 4.52
N VAL A 85 -10.78 -4.49 3.87
CA VAL A 85 -11.33 -4.74 2.53
C VAL A 85 -10.24 -5.03 1.51
N SER A 86 -9.20 -4.21 1.48
CA SER A 86 -8.10 -4.36 0.52
C SER A 86 -7.27 -5.63 0.77
N SER A 87 -6.99 -5.98 2.03
CA SER A 87 -6.30 -7.24 2.36
C SER A 87 -7.15 -8.48 2.10
N LEU A 88 -8.47 -8.43 2.31
CA LEU A 88 -9.39 -9.50 1.94
C LEU A 88 -9.41 -9.73 0.43
N VAL A 89 -9.53 -8.66 -0.36
CA VAL A 89 -9.46 -8.73 -1.83
C VAL A 89 -8.10 -9.26 -2.26
N GLY A 90 -7.01 -8.81 -1.64
CA GLY A 90 -5.67 -9.34 -1.87
C GLY A 90 -5.58 -10.84 -1.60
N ALA A 91 -6.19 -11.34 -0.53
CA ALA A 91 -6.18 -12.75 -0.17
C ALA A 91 -6.90 -13.60 -1.23
N VAL A 92 -8.06 -13.12 -1.70
CA VAL A 92 -8.83 -13.74 -2.78
C VAL A 92 -8.02 -13.76 -4.09
N ILE A 93 -7.37 -12.64 -4.45
CA ILE A 93 -6.51 -12.56 -5.63
C ILE A 93 -5.39 -13.58 -5.57
N VAL A 94 -4.67 -13.67 -4.45
CA VAL A 94 -3.56 -14.62 -4.27
C VAL A 94 -4.04 -16.06 -4.34
N LEU A 95 -5.16 -16.41 -3.69
CA LEU A 95 -5.77 -17.74 -3.74
C LEU A 95 -6.16 -18.12 -5.17
N TYR A 96 -6.88 -17.25 -5.87
CA TYR A 96 -7.29 -17.48 -7.25
C TYR A 96 -6.07 -17.67 -8.18
N SER A 97 -5.04 -16.85 -7.97
CA SER A 97 -3.82 -16.88 -8.77
C SER A 97 -3.02 -18.18 -8.62
N MET A 98 -3.18 -18.92 -7.51
CA MET A 98 -2.50 -20.21 -7.32
C MET A 98 -2.87 -21.22 -8.39
N GLY A 99 -4.14 -21.23 -8.83
CA GLY A 99 -4.58 -22.07 -9.95
C GLY A 99 -4.26 -21.41 -11.30
N TYR A 100 -4.62 -20.14 -11.44
CA TYR A 100 -4.57 -19.44 -12.73
C TYR A 100 -3.14 -19.25 -13.26
N ILE A 101 -2.19 -18.85 -12.40
CA ILE A 101 -0.82 -18.51 -12.81
C ILE A 101 0.10 -19.74 -12.88
N ASN A 102 -0.35 -20.91 -12.41
CA ASN A 102 0.47 -22.12 -12.29
C ASN A 102 1.07 -22.64 -13.62
N HIS A 103 0.48 -22.25 -14.75
CA HIS A 103 0.93 -22.68 -16.08
C HIS A 103 1.95 -21.73 -16.71
N TYR A 104 2.15 -20.54 -16.16
CA TYR A 104 3.08 -19.55 -16.71
C TYR A 104 4.50 -19.70 -16.13
N LYS A 105 5.51 -19.23 -16.86
CA LYS A 105 6.92 -19.33 -16.44
C LYS A 105 7.32 -18.25 -15.42
N ASN A 106 6.72 -17.06 -15.49
CA ASN A 106 7.14 -15.88 -14.72
C ASN A 106 6.39 -15.72 -13.38
N GLN A 107 6.05 -16.83 -12.73
CA GLN A 107 5.20 -16.81 -11.53
C GLN A 107 5.86 -16.07 -10.35
N ASN A 108 7.17 -16.22 -10.18
CA ASN A 108 7.91 -15.56 -9.08
C ASN A 108 7.78 -14.04 -9.15
N GLU A 109 7.92 -13.50 -10.37
CA GLU A 109 7.72 -12.10 -10.66
C GLU A 109 6.27 -11.67 -10.39
N TYR A 110 5.29 -12.47 -10.81
CA TYR A 110 3.88 -12.18 -10.54
C TYR A 110 3.59 -12.04 -9.04
N TYR A 111 3.98 -13.02 -8.23
CA TYR A 111 3.72 -13.01 -6.79
C TYR A 111 4.48 -11.90 -6.06
N PHE A 112 5.72 -11.61 -6.47
CA PHE A 112 6.45 -10.44 -5.99
C PHE A 112 5.64 -9.16 -6.19
N ILE A 113 5.17 -8.91 -7.42
CA ILE A 113 4.46 -7.68 -7.74
C ILE A 113 3.08 -7.63 -7.07
N VAL A 114 2.34 -8.74 -6.98
CA VAL A 114 1.02 -8.77 -6.31
C VAL A 114 1.13 -8.46 -4.82
N VAL A 115 2.10 -9.07 -4.13
CA VAL A 115 2.29 -8.81 -2.69
C VAL A 115 2.86 -7.41 -2.45
N LEU A 116 3.73 -6.92 -3.33
CA LEU A 116 4.21 -5.54 -3.29
C LEU A 116 3.07 -4.54 -3.49
N PHE A 117 2.16 -4.80 -4.43
CA PHE A 117 0.95 -3.99 -4.68
C PHE A 117 0.05 -3.96 -3.45
N LEU A 118 -0.13 -5.10 -2.77
CA LEU A 118 -0.94 -5.11 -1.55
C LEU A 118 -0.27 -4.30 -0.43
N GLY A 119 1.04 -4.48 -0.25
CA GLY A 119 1.80 -3.73 0.76
C GLY A 119 1.77 -2.22 0.51
N SER A 120 1.90 -1.79 -0.74
CA SER A 120 1.78 -0.37 -1.10
C SER A 120 0.37 0.16 -0.87
N MET A 121 -0.69 -0.63 -1.15
CA MET A 121 -2.06 -0.25 -0.82
C MET A 121 -2.29 -0.09 0.69
N MET A 122 -1.75 -0.98 1.52
CA MET A 122 -1.79 -0.80 2.98
C MET A 122 -1.06 0.49 3.39
N GLY A 123 0.09 0.76 2.75
CA GLY A 123 0.85 1.98 2.97
C GLY A 123 0.05 3.25 2.67
N ILE A 124 -0.66 3.32 1.54
CA ILE A 124 -1.54 4.45 1.20
C ILE A 124 -2.63 4.62 2.27
N VAL A 125 -3.30 3.53 2.63
CA VAL A 125 -4.47 3.56 3.53
C VAL A 125 -4.11 4.04 4.93
N TYR A 126 -2.96 3.64 5.46
CA TYR A 126 -2.53 4.04 6.80
C TYR A 126 -1.72 5.33 6.82
N SER A 127 -1.32 5.90 5.68
CA SER A 127 -0.46 7.08 5.66
C SER A 127 -1.19 8.34 6.15
N ALA A 128 -0.57 9.05 7.09
CA ALA A 128 -1.01 10.34 7.58
C ALA A 128 -0.24 11.52 6.95
N ASN A 129 0.78 11.21 6.15
CA ASN A 129 1.64 12.21 5.51
C ASN A 129 1.48 12.18 3.98
N LEU A 130 1.30 13.35 3.37
CA LEU A 130 1.13 13.49 1.92
C LEU A 130 2.29 12.91 1.10
N ILE A 131 3.53 13.04 1.59
CA ILE A 131 4.71 12.50 0.91
C ILE A 131 4.72 10.96 0.96
N LEU A 132 4.27 10.37 2.07
CA LEU A 132 4.14 8.91 2.17
C LEU A 132 3.02 8.39 1.25
N ILE A 133 1.88 9.09 1.21
CA ILE A 133 0.80 8.79 0.26
C ILE A 133 1.37 8.80 -1.18
N TYR A 134 2.11 9.85 -1.55
CA TYR A 134 2.75 9.95 -2.86
C TYR A 134 3.72 8.78 -3.14
N LEU A 135 4.58 8.44 -2.18
CA LEU A 135 5.55 7.36 -2.33
C LEU A 135 4.86 6.00 -2.55
N PHE A 136 3.88 5.66 -1.71
CA PHE A 136 3.15 4.40 -1.87
C PHE A 136 2.29 4.39 -3.13
N TRP A 137 1.79 5.55 -3.55
CA TRP A 137 1.09 5.72 -4.83
C TRP A 137 1.98 5.36 -6.02
N GLU A 138 3.21 5.86 -6.06
CA GLU A 138 4.18 5.55 -7.12
C GLU A 138 4.54 4.06 -7.14
N ILE A 139 4.78 3.43 -5.97
CA ILE A 139 5.03 1.98 -5.88
C ILE A 139 3.85 1.20 -6.44
N THR A 140 2.62 1.62 -6.12
CA THR A 140 1.38 1.02 -6.63
C THR A 140 1.27 1.18 -8.14
N ALA A 141 1.60 2.35 -8.69
CA ALA A 141 1.59 2.62 -10.13
C ALA A 141 2.57 1.72 -10.89
N ILE A 142 3.79 1.57 -10.37
CA ILE A 142 4.82 0.68 -10.93
C ILE A 142 4.35 -0.78 -10.87
N ALA A 143 3.75 -1.21 -9.77
CA ALA A 143 3.22 -2.56 -9.63
C ALA A 143 2.09 -2.83 -10.63
N CYS A 144 1.14 -1.90 -10.78
CA CYS A 144 0.08 -1.97 -11.80
C CYS A 144 0.63 -2.06 -13.21
N TRP A 145 1.59 -1.21 -13.57
CA TRP A 145 2.26 -1.24 -14.87
C TRP A 145 2.83 -2.63 -15.16
N ARG A 146 3.54 -3.21 -14.18
CA ARG A 146 4.14 -4.53 -14.36
C ARG A 146 3.10 -5.65 -14.46
N LEU A 147 2.00 -5.58 -13.70
CA LEU A 147 0.90 -6.55 -13.77
C LEU A 147 0.17 -6.49 -15.13
N ILE A 148 -0.12 -5.30 -15.65
CA ILE A 148 -0.75 -5.15 -16.98
C ILE A 148 0.17 -5.69 -18.08
N GLY A 149 1.47 -5.46 -17.95
CA GLY A 149 2.50 -5.95 -18.86
C GLY A 149 2.95 -7.41 -18.61
N PHE A 150 2.24 -8.18 -17.77
CA PHE A 150 2.72 -9.49 -17.31
C PHE A 150 2.98 -10.49 -18.45
N PHE A 151 2.06 -10.56 -19.43
CA PHE A 151 2.14 -11.51 -20.56
C PHE A 151 3.19 -11.15 -21.62
N ARG A 152 3.78 -9.93 -21.56
CA ARG A 152 4.85 -9.46 -22.46
C ARG A 152 4.49 -9.45 -23.96
N GLU A 153 3.21 -9.58 -24.31
CA GLU A 153 2.73 -9.36 -25.67
C GLU A 153 2.87 -7.88 -26.04
N LYS A 154 3.16 -7.58 -27.31
CA LYS A 154 3.32 -6.19 -27.78
C LYS A 154 2.12 -5.32 -27.42
N THR A 155 0.91 -5.86 -27.55
CA THR A 155 -0.35 -5.18 -27.19
C THR A 155 -0.47 -4.95 -25.68
N CYS A 156 -0.09 -5.90 -24.84
CA CYS A 156 -0.08 -5.77 -23.38
C CYS A 156 0.91 -4.71 -22.91
N VAL A 157 2.13 -4.70 -23.47
CA VAL A 157 3.17 -3.71 -23.13
C VAL A 157 2.71 -2.30 -23.49
N LEU A 158 2.18 -2.10 -24.70
CA LEU A 158 1.65 -0.79 -25.11
C LEU A 158 0.49 -0.30 -24.22
N ARG A 159 -0.36 -1.22 -23.72
CA ARG A 159 -1.44 -0.88 -22.78
C ARG A 159 -0.90 -0.53 -21.40
N ALA A 160 0.09 -1.27 -20.92
CA ALA A 160 0.77 -0.99 -19.67
C ALA A 160 1.40 0.41 -19.70
N ASP A 161 2.19 0.72 -20.74
CA ASP A 161 2.86 2.02 -20.86
C ASP A 161 1.87 3.17 -20.92
N LYS A 162 0.75 3.01 -21.67
CA LYS A 162 -0.33 4.01 -21.68
C LYS A 162 -0.94 4.22 -20.30
N ALA A 163 -1.27 3.14 -19.58
CA ALA A 163 -1.83 3.23 -18.24
C ALA A 163 -0.85 3.92 -17.28
N PHE A 164 0.43 3.54 -17.32
CA PHE A 164 1.47 4.13 -16.49
C PHE A 164 1.70 5.61 -16.79
N LEU A 165 1.71 6.01 -18.06
CA LEU A 165 1.85 7.43 -18.43
C LEU A 165 0.68 8.27 -17.95
N VAL A 166 -0.56 7.77 -18.06
CA VAL A 166 -1.74 8.49 -17.58
C VAL A 166 -1.74 8.59 -16.06
N THR A 167 -1.48 7.49 -15.35
CA THR A 167 -1.42 7.48 -13.88
C THR A 167 -0.25 8.30 -13.35
N GLY A 168 0.92 8.21 -13.99
CA GLY A 168 2.12 8.97 -13.63
C GLY A 168 1.96 10.47 -13.86
N PHE A 169 1.29 10.88 -14.95
CA PHE A 169 0.91 12.28 -15.13
C PHE A 169 -0.04 12.76 -14.03
N GLY A 170 -1.04 11.95 -13.67
CA GLY A 170 -1.93 12.25 -12.54
C GLY A 170 -1.17 12.37 -11.21
N ALA A 171 -0.20 11.48 -10.97
CA ALA A 171 0.65 11.52 -9.77
C ALA A 171 1.54 12.78 -9.75
N PHE A 172 2.07 13.21 -10.89
CA PHE A 172 2.83 14.46 -10.99
C PHE A 172 1.96 15.69 -10.66
N VAL A 173 0.73 15.76 -11.18
CA VAL A 173 -0.21 16.82 -10.83
C VAL A 173 -0.58 16.78 -9.34
N MET A 174 -0.77 15.58 -8.78
CA MET A 174 -1.00 15.39 -7.35
C MET A 174 0.18 15.90 -6.50
N LEU A 175 1.43 15.66 -6.92
CA LEU A 175 2.62 16.17 -6.24
C LEU A 175 2.66 17.70 -6.24
N ILE A 176 2.32 18.35 -7.37
CA ILE A 176 2.19 19.81 -7.44
C ILE A 176 1.15 20.29 -6.41
N GLY A 177 0.00 19.62 -6.33
CA GLY A 177 -1.02 19.91 -5.33
C GLY A 177 -0.50 19.79 -3.89
N PHE A 178 0.31 18.78 -3.58
CA PHE A 178 0.91 18.60 -2.26
C PHE A 178 1.91 19.71 -1.93
N VAL A 179 2.69 20.18 -2.90
CA VAL A 179 3.60 21.33 -2.73
C VAL A 179 2.80 22.61 -2.46
N MET A 180 1.70 22.84 -3.17
CA MET A 180 0.82 24.00 -2.93
C MET A 180 0.19 23.97 -1.53
N LEU A 181 -0.25 22.78 -1.07
CA LEU A 181 -0.74 22.61 0.29
C LEU A 181 0.35 22.90 1.34
N TYR A 182 1.58 22.49 1.08
CA TYR A 182 2.70 22.80 1.97
C TYR A 182 3.00 24.29 2.03
N ASP A 183 2.95 25.00 0.90
CA ASP A 183 3.13 26.46 0.86
C ASP A 183 2.06 27.19 1.69
N GLN A 184 0.82 26.70 1.66
CA GLN A 184 -0.29 27.30 2.40
C GLN A 184 -0.31 26.96 3.90
N TYR A 185 -0.03 25.71 4.26
CA TYR A 185 -0.22 25.19 5.64
C TYR A 185 1.09 24.89 6.38
N GLY A 186 2.24 24.92 5.71
CA GLY A 186 3.57 24.68 6.28
C GLY A 186 3.85 23.25 6.73
N SER A 187 2.97 22.28 6.42
CA SER A 187 3.11 20.89 6.85
C SER A 187 2.58 19.90 5.80
N PHE A 188 3.15 18.70 5.78
CA PHE A 188 2.68 17.56 4.98
C PHE A 188 1.80 16.59 5.79
N ASP A 189 1.57 16.86 7.08
CA ASP A 189 0.72 16.06 7.96
C ASP A 189 -0.77 16.41 7.73
N LEU A 190 -1.57 15.40 7.38
CA LEU A 190 -3.01 15.55 7.15
C LEU A 190 -3.75 16.11 8.37
N GLN A 191 -3.36 15.75 9.60
CA GLN A 191 -4.03 16.24 10.81
C GLN A 191 -3.74 17.72 11.05
N VAL A 192 -2.52 18.18 10.74
CA VAL A 192 -2.16 19.59 10.82
C VAL A 192 -2.96 20.39 9.78
N ILE A 193 -3.01 19.92 8.53
CA ILE A 193 -3.78 20.55 7.45
C ILE A 193 -5.27 20.59 7.81
N LYS A 194 -5.83 19.49 8.32
CA LYS A 194 -7.24 19.40 8.74
C LYS A 194 -7.57 20.42 9.83
N THR A 195 -6.69 20.55 10.83
CA THR A 195 -6.86 21.52 11.92
C THR A 195 -6.74 22.96 11.44
N ALA A 196 -5.73 23.25 10.61
CA ALA A 196 -5.48 24.59 10.08
C ALA A 196 -6.60 25.06 9.14
N SER A 197 -7.14 24.17 8.30
CA SER A 197 -8.27 24.47 7.42
C SER A 197 -9.57 24.73 8.18
N ALA A 198 -9.74 24.20 9.39
CA ALA A 198 -10.92 24.50 10.22
C ALA A 198 -10.89 25.93 10.79
N VAL A 199 -9.69 26.53 10.89
CA VAL A 199 -9.49 27.90 11.41
C VAL A 199 -9.58 28.94 10.29
N HIS A 200 -9.13 28.59 9.07
CA HIS A 200 -9.28 29.41 7.87
C HIS A 200 -10.11 28.65 6.82
N PRO A 201 -11.46 28.74 6.88
CA PRO A 201 -12.29 28.16 5.84
C PRO A 201 -11.93 28.83 4.51
N VAL A 202 -11.51 28.01 3.55
CA VAL A 202 -11.27 28.44 2.16
C VAL A 202 -12.59 29.02 1.66
N ALA A 203 -12.59 30.33 1.38
CA ALA A 203 -13.72 31.08 0.84
C ALA A 203 -13.94 30.75 -0.64
#